data_AF-A0A804Q1T9-F1
#
_entry.id   AF-A0A804Q1T9-F1
#
_cell.length_a   1.000
_cell.length_b   1.000
_cell.length_c   1.000
_cell.angle_alpha   90.00
_cell.angle_beta   90.00
_cell.angle_gamma   90.00
#
_symmetry.space_group_name_H-M   'P 1'
#
loop_
_entity.id
_entity.type
_entity.pdbx_description
1 polymer ?
#
loop_
_entity_poly.entity_id
_entity_poly.type
_entity_poly.pdbx_seq_one_letter_code
_entity_poly.pdbx_strand_id
1 'polypeptide(L)'
;MATDALALIDHLGWKKAHVFGHSMGAMIACKLAAMAPHRLCSLALLNVTGGGFQCFPKVDAQMLSLAFRFLRAKTPEERALVDLETHYTKEYLEETVGSCTRRMVLYQEYVKGISSTGMQSNCGFEGQVNACWTHKMTTKELDTIRSAGFLVSVIHGRYDIIAQLCHAKRLAERLLPVARMVVPHGAHLVSHERPDEVNNALMDLIKATKSEIKPEEWSAQPENTSETGALISARPITVMVRTDAGVDATAAVYNLLGKLQLSFLYLIGMILMGFELMRNIVRVMKPVRVAAIES
;
A
#
# COMPACT_ATOMS: atom_id res chain seq x y z
N MET A 1 -5.05 16.14 -3.70
CA MET A 1 -5.51 14.78 -4.04
C MET A 1 -6.88 14.43 -3.45
N ALA A 2 -7.08 14.34 -2.13
CA ALA A 2 -8.42 14.07 -1.59
C ALA A 2 -9.43 15.21 -1.87
N THR A 3 -8.96 16.45 -1.79
CA THR A 3 -9.66 17.66 -2.26
C THR A 3 -10.03 17.58 -3.73
N ASP A 4 -9.12 17.08 -4.57
CA ASP A 4 -9.29 16.98 -6.01
C ASP A 4 -10.35 15.92 -6.34
N ALA A 5 -10.35 14.80 -5.62
CA ALA A 5 -11.38 13.78 -5.72
C ALA A 5 -12.76 14.33 -5.30
N LEU A 6 -12.85 15.12 -4.22
CA LEU A 6 -14.09 15.78 -3.83
C LEU A 6 -14.57 16.77 -4.91
N ALA A 7 -13.66 17.59 -5.45
CA ALA A 7 -13.97 18.53 -6.52
C ALA A 7 -14.48 17.83 -7.79
N LEU A 8 -13.97 16.63 -8.10
CA LEU A 8 -14.47 15.81 -9.21
C LEU A 8 -15.89 15.29 -8.94
N ILE A 9 -16.17 14.81 -7.72
CA ILE A 9 -17.53 14.41 -7.32
C ILE A 9 -18.51 15.59 -7.47
N ASP A 10 -18.09 16.79 -7.08
CA ASP A 10 -18.87 18.03 -7.24
C ASP A 10 -19.10 18.37 -8.72
N HIS A 11 -18.04 18.33 -9.53
CA HIS A 11 -18.11 18.64 -10.96
C HIS A 11 -19.05 17.70 -11.71
N LEU A 12 -19.07 16.41 -11.35
CA LEU A 12 -19.96 15.40 -11.93
C LEU A 12 -21.40 15.47 -11.39
N GLY A 13 -21.67 16.33 -10.40
CA GLY A 13 -22.99 16.46 -9.77
C GLY A 13 -23.38 15.26 -8.90
N TRP A 14 -22.42 14.43 -8.49
CA TRP A 14 -22.69 13.24 -7.69
C TRP A 14 -22.94 13.62 -6.23
N LYS A 15 -24.11 13.27 -5.70
CA LYS A 15 -24.45 13.55 -4.29
C LYS A 15 -23.66 12.68 -3.33
N LYS A 16 -23.59 11.38 -3.60
CA LYS A 16 -22.77 10.40 -2.89
C LYS A 16 -22.17 9.40 -3.87
N ALA A 17 -21.05 8.79 -3.49
CA ALA A 17 -20.39 7.75 -4.26
C ALA A 17 -19.90 6.59 -3.37
N HIS A 18 -19.86 5.38 -3.92
CA HIS A 18 -19.02 4.32 -3.38
C HIS A 18 -17.58 4.63 -3.78
N VAL A 19 -16.69 4.77 -2.80
CA VAL A 19 -15.30 5.16 -3.07
C VAL A 19 -14.41 3.94 -2.84
N PHE A 20 -13.62 3.60 -3.85
CA PHE A 20 -12.57 2.61 -3.74
C PHE A 20 -11.21 3.28 -3.98
N GLY A 21 -10.20 2.86 -3.23
CA GLY A 21 -8.83 3.28 -3.45
C GLY A 21 -7.88 2.11 -3.29
N HIS A 22 -6.86 2.04 -4.15
CA HIS A 22 -5.80 1.03 -4.10
C HIS A 22 -4.46 1.69 -3.73
N SER A 23 -3.73 1.11 -2.77
CA SER A 23 -2.41 1.60 -2.34
C SER A 23 -2.45 3.07 -1.91
N MET A 24 -1.68 3.98 -2.53
CA MET A 24 -1.78 5.42 -2.29
C MET A 24 -3.21 5.97 -2.50
N GLY A 25 -3.97 5.38 -3.44
CA GLY A 25 -5.39 5.69 -3.64
C GLY A 25 -6.24 5.39 -2.40
N ALA A 26 -5.93 4.34 -1.64
CA ALA A 26 -6.62 4.03 -0.39
C ALA A 26 -6.33 5.10 0.69
N MET A 27 -5.10 5.63 0.72
CA MET A 27 -4.72 6.74 1.62
C MET A 27 -5.48 8.02 1.28
N ILE A 28 -5.64 8.32 -0.02
CA ILE A 28 -6.46 9.43 -0.51
C ILE A 28 -7.93 9.21 -0.15
N ALA A 29 -8.45 8.00 -0.34
CA ALA A 29 -9.82 7.64 -0.02
C ALA A 29 -10.13 7.77 1.48
N CYS A 30 -9.21 7.36 2.37
CA CYS A 30 -9.32 7.61 3.81
C CYS A 30 -9.42 9.10 4.15
N LYS A 31 -8.62 9.95 3.50
CA LYS A 31 -8.70 11.41 3.70
C LYS A 31 -10.01 11.99 3.18
N LEU A 32 -10.48 11.55 2.01
CA LEU A 32 -11.78 11.94 1.47
C LEU A 32 -12.92 11.54 2.41
N ALA A 33 -12.88 10.31 2.92
CA ALA A 33 -13.85 9.77 3.87
C ALA A 33 -13.92 10.56 5.18
N ALA A 34 -12.77 10.99 5.72
CA ALA A 34 -12.71 11.80 6.92
C ALA A 34 -13.11 13.28 6.68
N MET A 35 -12.78 13.83 5.51
CA MET A 35 -13.05 15.22 5.15
C MET A 35 -14.52 15.45 4.76
N ALA A 36 -15.11 14.51 4.04
CA ALA A 36 -16.46 14.62 3.49
C ALA A 36 -17.26 13.32 3.65
N PRO A 37 -17.45 12.81 4.89
CA PRO A 37 -18.11 11.52 5.14
C PRO A 37 -19.52 11.45 4.55
N HIS A 38 -20.24 12.57 4.53
CA HIS A 38 -21.59 12.67 3.97
C HIS A 38 -21.65 12.44 2.45
N ARG A 39 -20.50 12.41 1.75
CA ARG A 39 -20.39 12.15 0.30
C ARG A 39 -20.11 10.69 -0.01
N LEU A 40 -19.92 9.84 0.99
CA LEU A 40 -19.65 8.42 0.77
C LEU A 40 -20.91 7.59 1.02
N CYS A 41 -21.13 6.61 0.13
CA CYS A 41 -22.05 5.49 0.37
C CYS A 41 -21.33 4.38 1.14
N SER A 42 -20.11 4.05 0.72
CA SER A 42 -19.22 3.07 1.37
C SER A 42 -17.77 3.32 0.95
N LEU A 43 -16.83 2.68 1.63
CA LEU A 43 -15.39 2.82 1.39
C LEU A 43 -14.72 1.46 1.21
N ALA A 44 -13.98 1.26 0.12
CA ALA A 44 -13.13 0.10 -0.08
C ALA A 44 -11.66 0.51 -0.14
N LEU A 45 -10.83 -0.16 0.66
CA LEU A 45 -9.40 0.11 0.82
C LEU A 45 -8.61 -1.13 0.40
N LEU A 46 -8.02 -1.07 -0.80
CA LEU A 46 -7.24 -2.17 -1.37
C LEU A 46 -5.75 -1.96 -1.10
N ASN A 47 -5.07 -2.97 -0.58
CA ASN A 47 -3.61 -2.97 -0.36
C ASN A 47 -3.11 -1.70 0.36
N VAL A 48 -3.81 -1.30 1.42
CA VAL A 48 -3.61 -0.02 2.12
C VAL A 48 -2.44 -0.06 3.11
N THR A 49 -1.77 1.07 3.28
CA THR A 49 -0.81 1.32 4.37
C THR A 49 -1.17 2.60 5.12
N GLY A 50 -0.76 2.70 6.39
CA GLY A 50 -1.03 3.87 7.23
C GLY A 50 -0.14 5.09 6.95
N GLY A 51 0.76 5.01 5.96
CA GLY A 51 1.70 6.08 5.62
C GLY A 51 2.97 6.12 6.48
N GLY A 52 3.89 7.00 6.14
CA GLY A 52 5.14 7.22 6.88
C GLY A 52 5.98 5.97 7.02
N PHE A 53 6.41 5.66 8.25
CA PHE A 53 7.23 4.46 8.51
C PHE A 53 6.53 3.15 8.13
N GLN A 54 5.19 3.13 7.98
CA GLN A 54 4.46 1.95 7.51
C GLN A 54 4.58 1.74 5.99
N CYS A 55 5.11 2.71 5.26
CA CYS A 55 5.51 2.57 3.87
C CYS A 55 6.90 1.92 3.73
N PHE A 56 7.62 1.66 4.84
CA PHE A 56 8.83 0.86 4.73
C PHE A 56 8.45 -0.57 4.33
N PRO A 57 8.96 -1.05 3.18
CA PRO A 57 8.78 -2.43 2.82
C PRO A 57 9.45 -3.34 3.85
N LYS A 58 9.08 -4.61 3.83
CA LYS A 58 9.76 -5.63 4.63
C LYS A 58 11.26 -5.61 4.31
N VAL A 59 12.11 -5.51 5.34
CA VAL A 59 13.56 -5.49 5.14
C VAL A 59 14.06 -6.93 5.10
N ASP A 60 14.15 -7.48 3.89
CA ASP A 60 14.79 -8.76 3.61
C ASP A 60 15.66 -8.70 2.35
N ALA A 61 16.44 -9.75 2.10
CA ALA A 61 17.37 -9.81 0.98
C ALA A 61 16.67 -9.62 -0.38
N GLN A 62 15.44 -10.11 -0.50
CA GLN A 62 14.62 -9.95 -1.70
C GLN A 62 14.28 -8.47 -1.92
N MET A 63 13.78 -7.78 -0.89
CA MET A 63 13.44 -6.36 -1.01
C MET A 63 14.66 -5.47 -1.22
N LEU A 64 15.82 -5.79 -0.63
CA LEU A 64 17.07 -5.08 -0.93
C LEU A 64 17.49 -5.24 -2.39
N SER A 65 17.39 -6.47 -2.93
CA SER A 65 17.68 -6.76 -4.33
C SER A 65 16.74 -5.99 -5.27
N LEU A 66 15.43 -6.00 -4.98
CA LEU A 66 14.42 -5.29 -5.74
C LEU A 66 14.65 -3.77 -5.70
N ALA A 67 14.94 -3.19 -4.54
CA ALA A 67 15.24 -1.77 -4.41
C ALA A 67 16.49 -1.37 -5.23
N PHE A 68 17.55 -2.20 -5.19
CA PHE A 68 18.75 -1.96 -5.98
C PHE A 68 18.48 -2.02 -7.49
N ARG A 69 17.72 -3.02 -7.96
CA ARG A 69 17.33 -3.16 -9.36
C ARG A 69 16.44 -2.01 -9.80
N PHE A 70 15.49 -1.59 -8.97
CA PHE A 70 14.62 -0.44 -9.22
C PHE A 70 15.42 0.84 -9.45
N LEU A 71 16.43 1.12 -8.61
CA LEU A 71 17.30 2.29 -8.73
C LEU A 71 18.16 2.27 -10.01
N ARG A 72 18.46 1.08 -10.53
CA ARG A 72 19.30 0.90 -11.74
C ARG A 72 18.49 0.79 -13.03
N ALA A 73 17.21 0.47 -12.95
CA ALA A 73 16.34 0.32 -14.11
C ALA A 73 16.19 1.66 -14.84
N LYS A 74 16.73 1.73 -16.06
CA LYS A 74 16.68 2.93 -16.92
C LYS A 74 15.85 2.72 -18.17
N THR A 75 15.54 1.47 -18.50
CA THR A 75 14.70 1.13 -19.66
C THR A 75 13.32 0.62 -19.23
N PRO A 76 12.30 0.71 -20.10
CA PRO A 76 11.00 0.11 -19.87
C PRO A 76 11.07 -1.38 -19.53
N GLU A 77 11.97 -2.11 -20.18
CA GLU A 77 12.20 -3.55 -20.00
C GLU A 77 12.71 -3.88 -18.60
N GLU A 78 13.76 -3.18 -18.16
CA GLU A 78 14.32 -3.37 -16.82
C GLU A 78 13.29 -2.99 -15.75
N ARG A 79 12.54 -1.91 -15.98
CA ARG A 79 11.50 -1.46 -15.06
C ARG A 79 10.35 -2.45 -14.96
N ALA A 80 9.89 -2.98 -16.10
CA ALA A 80 8.82 -3.99 -16.13
C ALA A 80 9.19 -5.24 -15.32
N LEU A 81 10.43 -5.74 -15.43
CA LEU A 81 10.86 -6.91 -14.66
C LEU A 81 10.76 -6.69 -13.14
N VAL A 82 11.20 -5.52 -12.67
CA VAL A 82 11.14 -5.18 -11.25
C VAL A 82 9.69 -4.99 -10.81
N ASP A 83 8.89 -4.26 -11.58
CA ASP A 83 7.49 -3.99 -11.27
C ASP A 83 6.66 -5.28 -11.21
N LEU A 84 6.91 -6.26 -12.09
CA LEU A 84 6.18 -7.53 -12.02
C LEU A 84 6.48 -8.29 -10.71
N GLU A 85 7.75 -8.35 -10.32
CA GLU A 85 8.18 -9.03 -9.10
C GLU A 85 7.71 -8.32 -7.81
N THR A 86 7.45 -7.02 -7.87
CA THR A 86 6.88 -6.27 -6.74
C THR A 86 5.35 -6.36 -6.69
N HIS A 87 4.68 -6.43 -7.84
CA HIS A 87 3.23 -6.36 -7.92
C HIS A 87 2.50 -7.68 -7.73
N TYR A 88 3.11 -8.80 -8.12
CA TYR A 88 2.44 -10.09 -8.25
C TYR A 88 3.14 -11.21 -7.46
N THR A 89 2.37 -12.23 -7.07
CA THR A 89 2.95 -13.47 -6.56
C THR A 89 3.74 -14.22 -7.65
N LYS A 90 4.72 -15.01 -7.23
CA LYS A 90 5.54 -15.80 -8.15
C LYS A 90 4.68 -16.84 -8.87
N GLU A 91 3.79 -17.48 -8.14
CA GLU A 91 2.86 -18.50 -8.62
C GLU A 91 1.97 -17.94 -9.74
N TYR A 92 1.42 -16.73 -9.55
CA TYR A 92 0.61 -16.06 -10.57
C TYR A 92 1.41 -15.73 -11.84
N LEU A 93 2.65 -15.27 -11.69
CA LEU A 93 3.52 -14.96 -12.82
C LEU A 93 3.95 -16.22 -13.61
N GLU A 94 4.08 -17.36 -12.95
CA GLU A 94 4.51 -18.63 -13.56
C GLU A 94 3.37 -19.44 -14.19
N GLU A 95 2.13 -19.06 -13.93
CA GLU A 95 0.95 -19.67 -14.55
C GLU A 95 1.01 -19.62 -16.08
N THR A 96 0.63 -20.73 -16.74
CA THR A 96 0.57 -20.80 -18.20
C THR A 96 -0.73 -20.19 -18.71
N VAL A 97 -0.62 -19.21 -19.62
CA VAL A 97 -1.74 -18.54 -20.29
C VAL A 97 -1.58 -18.76 -21.79
N GLY A 98 -2.35 -19.71 -22.34
CA GLY A 98 -2.19 -20.13 -23.74
C GLY A 98 -0.85 -20.82 -23.96
N SER A 99 0.03 -20.22 -24.76
CA SER A 99 1.34 -20.78 -25.13
C SER A 99 2.53 -20.14 -24.39
N CYS A 100 2.30 -19.22 -23.46
CA CYS A 100 3.34 -18.54 -22.70
C CYS A 100 2.98 -18.44 -21.22
N THR A 101 3.91 -17.94 -20.39
CA THR A 101 3.61 -17.65 -18.98
C THR A 101 2.93 -16.30 -18.84
N ARG A 102 2.13 -16.14 -17.77
CA ARG A 102 1.51 -14.87 -17.43
C ARG A 102 2.54 -13.75 -17.28
N ARG A 103 3.73 -14.07 -16.77
CA ARG A 103 4.89 -13.16 -16.73
C ARG A 103 5.22 -12.58 -18.10
N MET A 104 5.26 -13.40 -19.15
CA MET A 104 5.60 -12.94 -20.50
C MET A 104 4.52 -12.01 -21.05
N VAL A 105 3.25 -12.35 -20.84
CA VAL A 105 2.11 -11.50 -21.25
C VAL A 105 2.18 -10.14 -20.56
N LEU A 106 2.25 -10.14 -19.23
CA LEU A 106 2.29 -8.90 -18.44
C LEU A 106 3.56 -8.09 -18.71
N TYR A 107 4.70 -8.75 -18.94
CA TYR A 107 5.94 -8.07 -19.30
C TYR A 107 5.78 -7.26 -20.60
N GLN A 108 5.18 -7.85 -21.64
CA GLN A 108 4.90 -7.15 -22.88
C GLN A 108 3.94 -5.97 -22.68
N GLU A 109 2.91 -6.15 -21.86
CA GLU A 109 1.96 -5.08 -21.52
C GLU A 109 2.63 -3.92 -20.76
N TYR A 110 3.47 -4.22 -19.76
CA TYR A 110 4.19 -3.21 -19.00
C TYR A 110 5.18 -2.44 -19.88
N VAL A 111 5.99 -3.14 -20.67
CA VAL A 111 6.94 -2.52 -21.61
C VAL A 111 6.21 -1.62 -22.59
N LYS A 112 5.11 -2.10 -23.19
CA LYS A 112 4.29 -1.31 -24.10
C LYS A 112 3.71 -0.07 -23.40
N GLY A 113 3.15 -0.23 -22.21
CA GLY A 113 2.59 0.85 -21.41
C GLY A 113 3.61 1.94 -21.12
N ILE A 114 4.72 1.57 -20.46
CA ILE A 114 5.81 2.48 -20.09
C ILE A 114 6.40 3.17 -21.32
N SER A 115 6.57 2.44 -22.43
CA SER A 115 7.11 3.01 -23.67
C SER A 115 6.16 4.02 -24.31
N SER A 116 4.83 3.80 -24.20
CA SER A 116 3.81 4.67 -24.79
C SER A 116 3.54 5.94 -23.98
N THR A 117 3.53 5.85 -22.65
CA THR A 117 3.25 6.99 -21.77
C THR A 117 4.50 7.73 -21.31
N GLY A 118 5.66 7.09 -21.46
CA GLY A 118 6.88 7.50 -20.80
C GLY A 118 6.87 7.16 -19.31
N MET A 119 8.05 7.32 -18.70
CA MET A 119 8.22 7.25 -17.26
C MET A 119 7.62 8.49 -16.58
N GLN A 120 7.13 8.32 -15.36
CA GLN A 120 6.72 9.45 -14.53
C GLN A 120 7.86 10.47 -14.40
N SER A 121 7.53 11.77 -14.44
CA SER A 121 8.51 12.82 -14.19
C SER A 121 9.09 12.70 -12.78
N ASN A 122 10.36 13.08 -12.61
CA ASN A 122 11.04 13.00 -11.31
C ASN A 122 10.28 13.77 -10.22
N CYS A 123 9.79 14.98 -10.52
CA CYS A 123 9.02 15.77 -9.56
C CYS A 123 7.67 15.13 -9.20
N GLY A 124 7.01 14.47 -10.15
CA GLY A 124 5.78 13.72 -9.89
C GLY A 124 6.03 12.52 -8.99
N PHE A 125 7.09 11.76 -9.28
CA PHE A 125 7.49 10.60 -8.48
C PHE A 125 7.89 11.01 -7.05
N GLU A 126 8.79 11.98 -6.91
CA GLU A 126 9.22 12.52 -5.61
C GLU A 126 8.03 13.08 -4.81
N GLY A 127 7.11 13.79 -5.47
CA GLY A 127 5.89 14.30 -4.86
C GLY A 127 5.00 13.19 -4.30
N GLN A 128 4.81 12.10 -5.05
CA GLN A 128 4.01 10.95 -4.59
C GLN A 128 4.69 10.18 -3.45
N VAL A 129 6.01 9.98 -3.52
CA VAL A 129 6.79 9.38 -2.43
C VAL A 129 6.65 10.22 -1.17
N ASN A 130 6.84 11.54 -1.28
CA ASN A 130 6.68 12.45 -0.15
C ASN A 130 5.24 12.45 0.40
N ALA A 131 4.22 12.39 -0.48
CA ALA A 131 2.83 12.28 -0.06
C ALA A 131 2.57 10.99 0.74
N CYS A 132 3.11 9.86 0.30
CA CYS A 132 3.01 8.60 1.04
C CYS A 132 3.73 8.67 2.39
N TRP A 133 4.93 9.26 2.40
CA TRP A 133 5.76 9.40 3.59
C TRP A 133 5.17 10.34 4.64
N THR A 134 4.55 11.43 4.21
CA THR A 134 3.95 12.43 5.11
C THR A 134 2.51 12.11 5.49
N HIS A 135 1.92 11.09 4.88
CA HIS A 135 0.57 10.66 5.21
C HIS A 135 0.49 10.09 6.64
N LYS A 136 -0.59 10.45 7.31
CA LYS A 136 -1.00 9.89 8.60
C LYS A 136 -2.51 10.02 8.75
N MET A 137 -3.13 9.05 9.42
CA MET A 137 -4.52 9.15 9.88
C MET A 137 -4.55 9.48 11.36
N THR A 138 -5.09 10.65 11.70
CA THR A 138 -5.29 11.08 13.09
C THR A 138 -6.43 10.31 13.74
N THR A 139 -6.47 10.25 15.07
CA THR A 139 -7.58 9.65 15.80
C THR A 139 -8.90 10.32 15.43
N LYS A 140 -8.94 11.66 15.41
CA LYS A 140 -10.14 12.43 15.00
C LYS A 140 -10.66 12.04 13.61
N GLU A 141 -9.78 11.85 12.63
CA GLU A 141 -10.21 11.45 11.28
C GLU A 141 -10.81 10.04 11.25
N LEU A 142 -10.24 9.10 12.01
CA LEU A 142 -10.79 7.76 12.14
C LEU A 142 -12.12 7.78 12.90
N ASP A 143 -12.22 8.57 13.96
CA ASP A 143 -13.45 8.76 14.73
C ASP A 143 -14.57 9.31 13.84
N THR A 144 -14.25 10.26 12.96
CA THR A 144 -15.18 10.77 11.94
C THR A 144 -15.66 9.67 11.00
N ILE A 145 -14.75 8.83 10.49
CA ILE A 145 -15.11 7.71 9.60
C ILE A 145 -16.03 6.72 10.34
N ARG A 146 -15.68 6.33 11.57
CA ARG A 146 -16.51 5.41 12.37
C ARG A 146 -17.89 5.99 12.66
N SER A 147 -17.98 7.26 13.04
CA SER A 147 -19.24 7.93 13.40
C SER A 147 -20.13 8.20 12.19
N ALA A 148 -19.58 8.19 10.97
CA ALA A 148 -20.35 8.37 9.75
C ALA A 148 -21.26 7.19 9.40
N GLY A 149 -20.99 6.00 9.96
CA GLY A 149 -21.84 4.82 9.86
C GLY A 149 -21.85 4.10 8.51
N PHE A 150 -21.18 4.62 7.47
CA PHE A 150 -21.02 3.89 6.22
C PHE A 150 -20.04 2.70 6.39
N LEU A 151 -20.28 1.64 5.63
CA LEU A 151 -19.48 0.43 5.71
C LEU A 151 -18.11 0.60 5.02
N VAL A 152 -17.10 -0.06 5.59
CA VAL A 152 -15.72 -0.09 5.09
C VAL A 152 -15.31 -1.54 4.79
N SER A 153 -14.73 -1.78 3.62
CA SER A 153 -14.06 -3.06 3.30
C SER A 153 -12.56 -2.83 3.13
N VAL A 154 -11.75 -3.54 3.90
CA VAL A 154 -10.29 -3.56 3.77
C VAL A 154 -9.91 -4.85 3.08
N ILE A 155 -9.43 -4.77 1.85
CA ILE A 155 -9.11 -5.92 1.00
C ILE A 155 -7.60 -5.92 0.76
N HIS A 156 -6.89 -6.96 1.18
CA HIS A 156 -5.42 -6.91 1.18
C HIS A 156 -4.80 -8.23 0.76
N GLY A 157 -3.88 -8.18 -0.21
CA GLY A 157 -3.16 -9.37 -0.66
C GLY A 157 -2.29 -9.96 0.46
N ARG A 158 -2.47 -11.26 0.75
CA ARG A 158 -1.73 -11.99 1.79
C ARG A 158 -0.20 -11.84 1.70
N TYR A 159 0.33 -11.72 0.48
CA TYR A 159 1.76 -11.70 0.18
C TYR A 159 2.26 -10.33 -0.31
N ASP A 160 1.53 -9.26 0.00
CA ASP A 160 1.94 -7.91 -0.36
C ASP A 160 3.24 -7.50 0.37
N ILE A 161 4.32 -7.38 -0.40
CA ILE A 161 5.65 -6.98 0.06
C ILE A 161 5.86 -5.46 0.05
N ILE A 162 4.99 -4.71 -0.64
CA ILE A 162 5.04 -3.25 -0.74
C ILE A 162 4.31 -2.63 0.45
N ALA A 163 3.04 -2.98 0.62
CA ALA A 163 2.21 -2.57 1.74
C ALA A 163 1.99 -3.78 2.66
N GLN A 164 2.70 -3.84 3.78
CA GLN A 164 2.65 -5.01 4.65
C GLN A 164 1.24 -5.22 5.24
N LEU A 165 0.74 -6.46 5.17
CA LEU A 165 -0.59 -6.86 5.65
C LEU A 165 -0.89 -6.42 7.10
N CYS A 166 0.12 -6.40 7.97
CA CYS A 166 -0.04 -6.00 9.37
C CYS A 166 -0.55 -4.56 9.53
N HIS A 167 -0.22 -3.66 8.60
CA HIS A 167 -0.66 -2.27 8.61
C HIS A 167 -2.13 -2.14 8.22
N ALA A 168 -2.58 -2.91 7.22
CA ALA A 168 -3.99 -2.97 6.84
C ALA A 168 -4.85 -3.60 7.94
N LYS A 169 -4.39 -4.69 8.57
CA LYS A 169 -5.08 -5.28 9.73
C LYS A 169 -5.25 -4.28 10.86
N ARG A 170 -4.19 -3.57 11.23
CA ARG A 170 -4.24 -2.51 12.25
C ARG A 170 -5.19 -1.37 11.88
N LEU A 171 -5.27 -1.00 10.60
CA LEU A 171 -6.21 0.02 10.14
C LEU A 171 -7.65 -0.49 10.25
N ALA A 172 -7.94 -1.72 9.82
CA ALA A 172 -9.25 -2.34 9.95
C ALA A 172 -9.70 -2.40 11.42
N GLU A 173 -8.83 -2.84 12.33
CA GLU A 173 -9.08 -2.86 13.78
C GLU A 173 -9.45 -1.47 14.33
N ARG A 174 -8.72 -0.42 13.92
CA ARG A 174 -8.99 0.97 14.35
C ARG A 174 -10.28 1.56 13.76
N LEU A 175 -10.82 0.93 12.73
CA LEU A 175 -12.07 1.30 12.06
C LEU A 175 -13.26 0.45 12.51
N LEU A 176 -13.07 -0.52 13.41
CA LEU A 176 -14.21 -1.25 14.01
C LEU A 176 -15.18 -0.28 14.70
N PRO A 177 -16.51 -0.49 14.59
CA PRO A 177 -17.16 -1.64 13.96
C PRO A 177 -17.47 -1.48 12.46
N VAL A 178 -17.10 -0.38 11.80
CA VAL A 178 -17.53 -0.16 10.40
C VAL A 178 -16.71 -0.94 9.36
N ALA A 179 -15.55 -1.49 9.74
CA ALA A 179 -14.65 -2.17 8.83
C ALA A 179 -14.74 -3.70 8.88
N ARG A 180 -14.70 -4.33 7.69
CA ARG A 180 -14.51 -5.77 7.48
C ARG A 180 -13.21 -6.02 6.73
N MET A 181 -12.43 -7.01 7.19
CA MET A 181 -11.17 -7.42 6.55
C MET A 181 -11.41 -8.58 5.56
N VAL A 182 -10.75 -8.53 4.40
CA VAL A 182 -10.73 -9.60 3.40
C VAL A 182 -9.28 -9.80 2.96
N VAL A 183 -8.76 -11.03 3.08
CA VAL A 183 -7.33 -11.35 2.86
C VAL A 183 -7.16 -12.41 1.76
N PRO A 184 -7.39 -12.05 0.49
CA PRO A 184 -7.21 -12.95 -0.64
C PRO A 184 -5.74 -13.40 -0.81
N HIS A 185 -5.56 -14.55 -1.46
CA HIS A 185 -4.24 -15.08 -1.81
C HIS A 185 -3.66 -14.32 -3.03
N GLY A 186 -2.98 -13.20 -2.78
CA GLY A 186 -2.29 -12.42 -3.82
C GLY A 186 -1.31 -11.41 -3.21
N ALA A 187 -0.62 -10.65 -4.05
CA ALA A 187 0.36 -9.64 -3.67
C ALA A 187 -0.24 -8.22 -3.76
N HIS A 188 0.54 -7.24 -4.25
CA HIS A 188 0.12 -5.84 -4.26
C HIS A 188 -1.01 -5.55 -5.26
N LEU A 189 -1.01 -6.20 -6.43
CA LEU A 189 -2.09 -6.12 -7.42
C LEU A 189 -3.08 -7.27 -7.26
N VAL A 190 -3.62 -7.44 -6.05
CA VAL A 190 -4.52 -8.56 -5.76
C VAL A 190 -5.84 -8.52 -6.55
N SER A 191 -6.27 -7.34 -6.98
CA SER A 191 -7.41 -7.18 -7.90
C SER A 191 -7.17 -7.83 -9.27
N HIS A 192 -5.92 -7.97 -9.70
CA HIS A 192 -5.56 -8.67 -10.93
C HIS A 192 -5.39 -10.18 -10.68
N GLU A 193 -4.84 -10.57 -9.53
CA GLU A 193 -4.58 -11.97 -9.20
C GLU A 193 -5.83 -12.76 -8.80
N ARG A 194 -6.75 -12.07 -8.12
CA ARG A 194 -8.00 -12.62 -7.57
C ARG A 194 -9.19 -11.72 -7.95
N PRO A 195 -9.44 -11.49 -9.24
CA PRO A 195 -10.48 -10.56 -9.68
C PRO A 195 -11.86 -10.96 -9.15
N ASP A 196 -12.19 -12.26 -9.15
CA ASP A 196 -13.48 -12.73 -8.66
C ASP A 196 -13.66 -12.49 -7.16
N GLU A 197 -12.65 -12.80 -6.33
CA GLU A 197 -12.73 -12.59 -4.88
C GLU A 197 -12.82 -11.09 -4.54
N VAL A 198 -12.03 -10.25 -5.21
CA VAL A 198 -12.05 -8.80 -4.99
C VAL A 198 -13.37 -8.19 -5.48
N ASN A 199 -13.85 -8.57 -6.66
CA ASN A 199 -15.13 -8.09 -7.19
C ASN A 199 -16.30 -8.53 -6.30
N ASN A 200 -16.29 -9.77 -5.81
CA ASN A 200 -17.30 -10.25 -4.88
C ASN A 200 -17.29 -9.44 -3.57
N ALA A 201 -16.11 -9.17 -2.98
CA ALA A 201 -16.01 -8.35 -1.78
C ALA A 201 -16.53 -6.91 -1.99
N LEU A 202 -16.24 -6.30 -3.15
CA LEU A 202 -16.77 -4.99 -3.51
C LEU A 202 -18.30 -5.01 -3.70
N MET A 203 -18.82 -6.04 -4.36
CA MET A 203 -20.26 -6.21 -4.57
C MET A 203 -21.00 -6.49 -3.27
N ASP A 204 -20.41 -7.27 -2.36
CA ASP A 204 -20.95 -7.51 -1.02
C ASP A 204 -21.03 -6.22 -0.23
N LEU A 205 -19.99 -5.37 -0.26
CA LEU A 205 -20.01 -4.06 0.38
C LEU A 205 -21.14 -3.18 -0.15
N ILE A 206 -21.31 -3.12 -1.48
CA ILE A 206 -22.36 -2.32 -2.13
C ILE A 206 -23.75 -2.85 -1.75
N LYS A 207 -23.95 -4.17 -1.79
CA LYS A 207 -25.23 -4.82 -1.42
C LYS A 207 -25.55 -4.61 0.06
N ALA A 208 -24.56 -4.75 0.94
CA ALA A 208 -24.70 -4.54 2.38
C ALA A 208 -25.10 -3.09 2.68
N THR A 209 -24.48 -2.13 1.99
CA THR A 209 -24.81 -0.70 2.12
C THR A 209 -26.25 -0.42 1.66
N LYS A 210 -26.68 -1.00 0.54
CA LYS A 210 -28.07 -0.85 0.03
C LYS A 210 -29.10 -1.52 0.93
N SER A 211 -28.71 -2.58 1.64
CA SER A 211 -29.56 -3.33 2.56
C SER A 211 -29.51 -2.77 3.98
N GLU A 212 -28.79 -1.65 4.20
CA GLU A 212 -28.63 -0.98 5.49
C GLU A 212 -28.15 -1.92 6.61
N ILE A 213 -27.24 -2.85 6.25
CA ILE A 213 -26.61 -3.76 7.23
C ILE A 213 -25.90 -2.93 8.29
N LYS A 214 -26.08 -3.31 9.56
CA LYS A 214 -25.44 -2.62 10.69
C LYS A 214 -23.93 -2.83 10.68
N PRO A 215 -23.13 -1.82 11.06
CA PRO A 215 -21.67 -1.95 11.17
C PRO A 215 -21.21 -3.18 11.97
N GLU A 216 -21.85 -3.46 13.11
CA GLU A 216 -21.48 -4.59 13.97
C GLU A 216 -21.71 -5.93 13.28
N GLU A 217 -22.77 -6.04 12.47
CA GLU A 217 -23.04 -7.23 11.67
C GLU A 217 -22.04 -7.36 10.52
N TRP A 218 -21.73 -6.25 9.84
CA TRP A 218 -20.76 -6.22 8.73
C TRP A 218 -19.35 -6.64 9.17
N SER A 219 -18.87 -6.10 10.30
CA SER A 219 -17.54 -6.41 10.83
C SER A 219 -17.43 -7.80 11.45
N ALA A 220 -18.54 -8.39 11.91
CA ALA A 220 -18.57 -9.74 12.45
C ALA A 220 -18.58 -10.84 11.37
N GLN A 221 -18.79 -10.49 10.09
CA GLN A 221 -18.73 -11.47 9.01
C GLN A 221 -17.34 -12.08 8.93
N PRO A 222 -17.24 -13.41 8.74
CA PRO A 222 -15.94 -14.07 8.67
C PRO A 222 -15.08 -13.45 7.57
N GLU A 223 -13.78 -13.40 7.84
CA GLU A 223 -12.79 -13.14 6.81
C GLU A 223 -13.00 -14.21 5.73
N ASN A 224 -13.33 -13.82 4.49
CA ASN A 224 -13.38 -14.76 3.38
C ASN A 224 -11.94 -15.15 3.04
N THR A 225 -11.34 -16.01 3.86
CA THR A 225 -10.16 -16.77 3.48
C THR A 225 -10.65 -17.84 2.53
N SER A 226 -10.56 -17.54 1.23
CA SER A 226 -10.63 -18.51 0.15
C SER A 226 -9.54 -19.57 0.35
N GLU A 227 -9.80 -20.52 1.24
CA GLU A 227 -9.21 -21.84 1.22
C GLU A 227 -10.36 -22.74 0.78
N THR A 228 -10.27 -23.25 -0.43
CA THR A 228 -11.13 -24.34 -0.89
C THR A 228 -11.11 -25.48 0.13
N GLY A 229 -12.22 -25.66 0.86
CA GLY A 229 -12.59 -26.91 1.52
C GLY A 229 -12.69 -26.91 3.05
N ALA A 230 -13.91 -27.20 3.53
CA ALA A 230 -14.25 -27.77 4.84
C ALA A 230 -14.22 -26.85 6.10
N LEU A 231 -15.45 -26.55 6.55
CA LEU A 231 -15.89 -26.44 7.94
C LEU A 231 -14.95 -27.11 8.97
N ILE A 232 -14.21 -26.32 9.77
CA ILE A 232 -13.91 -26.66 11.17
C ILE A 232 -13.91 -25.38 12.00
N SER A 233 -14.90 -25.27 12.89
CA SER A 233 -14.94 -24.32 14.00
C SER A 233 -13.83 -24.67 15.00
N ALA A 234 -12.92 -23.74 15.28
CA ALA A 234 -12.03 -23.83 16.42
C ALA A 234 -12.05 -22.50 17.19
N ARG A 235 -12.66 -22.52 18.38
CA ARG A 235 -12.58 -21.42 19.36
C ARG A 235 -11.19 -21.43 20.01
N PRO A 236 -10.52 -20.29 20.22
CA PRO A 236 -9.28 -20.26 20.98
C PRO A 236 -9.59 -20.30 22.49
N ILE A 237 -8.86 -21.16 23.20
CA ILE A 237 -8.81 -21.22 24.67
C ILE A 237 -7.80 -20.16 25.14
N THR A 238 -8.23 -19.25 26.01
CA THR A 238 -7.38 -18.25 26.66
C THR A 238 -6.58 -18.89 27.79
N VAL A 239 -5.25 -18.84 27.72
CA VAL A 239 -4.36 -19.14 28.85
C VAL A 239 -3.78 -17.83 29.36
N MET A 240 -4.15 -17.46 30.59
CA MET A 240 -3.57 -16.33 31.33
C MET A 240 -2.23 -16.75 31.94
N VAL A 241 -1.17 -15.99 31.68
CA VAL A 241 0.06 -16.01 32.49
C VAL A 241 0.24 -14.64 33.12
N ARG A 242 0.28 -14.63 34.45
CA ARG A 242 0.63 -13.47 35.30
C ARG A 242 2.13 -13.52 35.56
N THR A 243 2.84 -12.40 35.40
CA THR A 243 4.09 -12.15 36.13
C THR A 243 4.29 -10.65 36.32
N ASP A 244 4.37 -10.24 37.59
CA ASP A 244 4.79 -8.91 38.06
C ASP A 244 6.32 -8.76 37.97
N ALA A 245 6.81 -7.69 37.32
CA ALA A 245 8.10 -7.00 37.55
C ALA A 245 8.37 -6.01 36.40
N GLY A 246 7.77 -4.82 36.43
CA GLY A 246 7.60 -3.98 35.22
C GLY A 246 8.14 -2.54 35.25
N VAL A 247 9.05 -2.16 36.16
CA VAL A 247 9.42 -0.73 36.28
C VAL A 247 10.88 -0.40 35.88
N ASP A 248 11.84 -1.32 36.02
CA ASP A 248 13.25 -1.03 35.65
C ASP A 248 13.64 -1.45 34.21
N ALA A 249 13.01 -2.48 33.66
CA ALA A 249 13.32 -2.97 32.30
C ALA A 249 12.86 -1.99 31.21
N THR A 250 11.77 -1.26 31.45
CA THR A 250 11.19 -0.31 30.50
C THR A 250 12.10 0.90 30.29
N ALA A 251 12.68 1.47 31.35
CA ALA A 251 13.61 2.60 31.25
C ALA A 251 14.92 2.22 30.53
N ALA A 252 15.44 1.01 30.76
CA ALA A 252 16.61 0.48 30.07
C ALA A 252 16.35 0.24 28.58
N VAL A 253 15.17 -0.29 28.23
CA VAL A 253 14.74 -0.48 26.83
C VAL A 253 14.58 0.86 26.12
N TYR A 254 14.00 1.88 26.76
CA TYR A 254 13.86 3.21 26.16
C TYR A 254 15.21 3.90 25.90
N ASN A 255 16.17 3.78 26.83
CA ASN A 255 17.53 4.31 26.63
C ASN A 255 18.31 3.56 25.54
N LEU A 256 18.11 2.24 25.42
CA LEU A 256 18.70 1.44 24.35
C LEU A 256 18.08 1.78 22.99
N LEU A 257 16.75 1.96 22.93
CA LEU A 257 16.03 2.40 21.74
C LEU A 257 16.48 3.78 21.30
N GLY A 258 16.66 4.73 22.23
CA GLY A 258 17.15 6.08 21.94
C GLY A 258 18.56 6.09 21.37
N LYS A 259 19.48 5.26 21.89
CA LYS A 259 20.84 5.12 21.36
C LYS A 259 20.87 4.43 19.99
N LEU A 260 20.00 3.44 19.76
CA LEU A 260 19.82 2.80 18.44
C LEU A 260 19.18 3.76 17.43
N GLN A 261 18.28 4.65 17.86
CA GLN A 261 17.66 5.66 17.03
C GLN A 261 18.66 6.74 16.60
N LEU A 262 19.57 7.15 17.50
CA LEU A 262 20.66 8.07 17.17
C LEU A 262 21.67 7.46 16.20
N SER A 263 22.06 6.19 16.41
CA SER A 263 23.00 5.50 15.51
C SER A 263 22.38 5.22 14.14
N PHE A 264 21.08 4.95 14.08
CA PHE A 264 20.34 4.74 12.83
C PHE A 264 20.15 6.05 12.04
N LEU A 265 19.83 7.15 12.71
CA LEU A 265 19.78 8.48 12.08
C LEU A 265 21.17 8.92 11.57
N TYR A 266 22.23 8.59 12.30
CA TYR A 266 23.61 8.83 11.88
C TYR A 266 23.97 8.01 10.64
N LEU A 267 23.59 6.72 10.59
CA LEU A 267 23.82 5.85 9.44
C LEU A 267 23.06 6.33 8.19
N ILE A 268 21.79 6.76 8.34
CA ILE A 268 21.01 7.35 7.26
C ILE A 268 21.62 8.68 6.80
N GLY A 269 22.07 9.53 7.73
CA GLY A 269 22.76 10.77 7.43
C GLY A 269 24.03 10.54 6.61
N MET A 270 24.82 9.52 6.95
CA MET A 270 26.02 9.13 6.21
C MET A 270 25.70 8.61 4.81
N ILE A 271 24.61 7.85 4.64
CA ILE A 271 24.15 7.37 3.33
C ILE A 271 23.71 8.55 2.46
N LEU A 272 22.87 9.46 2.98
CA LEU A 272 22.40 10.65 2.25
C LEU A 272 23.56 11.58 1.88
N MET A 273 24.52 11.78 2.79
CA MET A 273 25.73 12.57 2.52
C MET A 273 26.61 11.91 1.44
N GLY A 274 26.73 10.57 1.45
CA GLY A 274 27.42 9.82 0.40
C GLY A 274 26.75 9.96 -0.97
N PHE A 275 25.41 9.94 -1.01
CA PHE A 275 24.63 10.20 -2.23
C PHE A 275 24.82 11.63 -2.74
N GLU A 276 24.88 12.61 -1.85
CA GLU A 276 25.09 14.01 -2.23
C GLU A 276 26.51 14.28 -2.73
N LEU A 277 27.52 13.67 -2.10
CA LEU A 277 28.91 13.75 -2.54
C LEU A 277 29.09 13.09 -3.91
N MET A 278 28.53 11.90 -4.14
CA MET A 278 28.55 11.26 -5.46
C MET A 278 27.81 12.09 -6.51
N ARG A 279 26.66 12.66 -6.17
CA ARG A 279 25.91 13.55 -7.08
C ARG A 279 26.72 14.79 -7.47
N ASN A 280 27.47 15.36 -6.52
CA ASN A 280 28.31 16.53 -6.77
C ASN A 280 29.54 16.19 -7.62
N ILE A 281 30.19 15.05 -7.39
CA ILE A 281 31.30 14.56 -8.23
C ILE A 281 30.82 14.34 -9.67
N VAL A 282 29.67 13.69 -9.87
CA VAL A 282 29.08 13.46 -11.21
C VAL A 282 28.69 14.78 -11.90
N ARG A 283 28.30 15.82 -11.16
CA ARG A 283 28.04 17.16 -11.71
C ARG A 283 29.32 17.86 -12.16
N VAL A 284 30.41 17.73 -11.41
CA VAL A 284 31.72 18.35 -11.71
C VAL A 284 32.41 17.63 -12.88
N MET A 285 32.18 16.33 -13.06
CA MET A 285 32.81 15.51 -14.11
C MET A 285 32.11 15.56 -15.48
N LYS A 286 31.13 16.45 -15.71
CA LYS A 286 30.59 16.64 -17.08
C LYS A 286 31.68 17.27 -17.96
N PRO A 287 32.16 16.60 -19.02
CA PRO A 287 33.19 17.18 -19.89
C PRO A 287 32.61 18.39 -20.63
N VAL A 288 33.37 19.49 -20.61
CA VAL A 288 33.15 20.66 -21.46
C VAL A 288 33.24 20.21 -22.92
N ARG A 289 32.15 20.37 -23.68
CA ARG A 289 32.17 20.15 -25.14
C ARG A 289 33.09 21.21 -25.76
N VAL A 290 34.26 20.79 -26.24
CA VAL A 290 35.11 21.62 -27.09
C VAL A 290 34.51 21.57 -28.50
N ALA A 291 34.05 22.72 -29.00
CA ALA A 291 33.56 22.86 -30.37
C ALA A 291 34.73 22.67 -31.35
N ALA A 292 34.49 21.93 -32.44
CA ALA A 292 35.46 21.76 -33.52
C ALA A 292 35.65 23.09 -34.26
N ILE A 293 36.91 23.45 -34.51
CA ILE A 293 37.30 24.58 -35.36
C ILE A 293 37.20 24.10 -36.81
N GLU A 294 36.30 24.69 -37.59
CA GLU A 294 36.28 24.53 -39.05
C GLU A 294 37.43 25.32 -39.68
N SER A 295 38.11 24.67 -40.63
CA SER A 295 39.28 25.11 -41.39
C SER A 295 38.99 26.21 -42.39
#